data_AF-A0A0X3ART2-F1
#
_entry.id   AF-A0A0X3ART2-F1
#
_cell.length_a   1.000
_cell.length_b   1.000
_cell.length_c   1.000
_cell.angle_alpha   90.00
_cell.angle_beta   90.00
_cell.angle_gamma   90.00
#
_symmetry.space_group_name_H-M   'P 1'
#
loop_
_entity.id
_entity.type
_entity.pdbx_description
1 polymer ?
#
loop_
_entity_poly.entity_id
_entity_poly.type
_entity_poly.pdbx_seq_one_letter_code
_entity_poly.pdbx_strand_id
1 'polypeptide(L)'
;MEILNKKDRWIAFLIFILLFTITVVIIITSIFFNYQLPWKENYHLRKENAAIINEFRYQEKFENQMEQLKKYIDSIDMPNHDTYYYQQKAIDMVIKMEQNIPGKDSVRRGMLYKNFLLTSRSLIDSKKTIKTYGKSKAEIDTLLAKVETYKRQIQIITRDLEVCRKLYNKKY
;
A
#
# COMPACT_ATOMS: atom_id res chain seq x y z
N MET A 1 -80.66 47.99 -24.26
CA MET A 1 -80.12 46.62 -24.48
C MET A 1 -79.75 46.06 -23.12
N GLU A 2 -80.62 45.24 -22.54
CA GLU A 2 -80.33 44.56 -21.27
C GLU A 2 -79.18 43.57 -21.48
N ILE A 3 -78.20 43.62 -20.59
CA ILE A 3 -77.02 42.77 -20.64
C ILE A 3 -77.45 41.39 -20.12
N LEU A 4 -78.06 40.61 -21.01
CA LEU A 4 -78.29 39.18 -20.83
C LEU A 4 -76.92 38.50 -20.65
N ASN A 5 -76.80 37.62 -19.66
CA ASN A 5 -75.59 36.84 -19.32
C ASN A 5 -74.53 37.41 -18.35
N LYS A 6 -74.95 38.13 -17.29
CA LYS A 6 -74.04 38.49 -16.17
C LYS A 6 -73.46 37.27 -15.42
N LYS A 7 -74.21 36.18 -15.24
CA LYS A 7 -73.78 34.99 -14.49
C LYS A 7 -72.71 34.20 -15.25
N ASP A 8 -72.93 33.96 -16.53
CA ASP A 8 -71.97 33.24 -17.38
C ASP A 8 -70.65 34.00 -17.52
N ARG A 9 -70.69 35.33 -17.55
CA ARG A 9 -69.49 36.18 -17.54
C ARG A 9 -68.69 36.04 -16.25
N TRP A 10 -69.36 35.93 -15.10
CA TRP A 10 -68.70 35.71 -13.81
C TRP A 10 -68.07 34.33 -13.69
N ILE A 11 -68.75 33.29 -14.19
CA ILE A 11 -68.21 31.93 -14.21
C ILE A 11 -66.98 31.85 -15.13
N ALA A 12 -67.07 32.43 -16.33
CA ALA A 12 -65.94 32.49 -17.26
C ALA A 12 -64.75 33.26 -16.66
N PHE A 13 -65.01 34.36 -15.94
CA PHE A 13 -63.97 35.12 -15.25
C PHE A 13 -63.31 34.32 -14.10
N LEU A 14 -64.09 33.57 -13.32
CA LEU A 14 -63.55 32.70 -12.27
C LEU A 14 -62.71 31.54 -12.84
N ILE A 15 -63.18 30.92 -13.94
CA ILE A 15 -62.42 29.88 -14.65
C ILE A 15 -61.12 30.46 -15.21
N PHE A 16 -61.16 31.68 -15.78
CA PHE A 16 -59.97 32.37 -16.25
C PHE A 16 -58.97 32.62 -15.13
N ILE A 17 -59.40 33.15 -13.98
CA ILE A 17 -58.53 33.37 -12.82
C ILE A 17 -57.93 32.06 -12.32
N LEU A 18 -58.74 30.99 -12.26
CA LEU A 18 -58.28 29.68 -11.81
C LEU A 18 -57.20 29.12 -12.76
N LEU A 19 -57.47 29.10 -14.07
CA LEU A 19 -56.49 28.65 -15.07
C LEU A 19 -55.24 29.52 -15.10
N PHE A 20 -55.41 30.84 -15.01
CA PHE A 20 -54.30 31.78 -14.93
C PHE A 20 -53.42 31.51 -13.71
N THR A 21 -54.02 31.33 -12.53
CA THR A 21 -53.29 31.02 -11.30
C THR A 21 -52.53 29.70 -11.41
N ILE A 22 -53.17 28.66 -11.96
CA ILE A 22 -52.53 27.34 -12.17
C ILE A 22 -51.33 27.48 -13.11
N THR A 23 -51.47 28.19 -14.24
CA THR A 23 -50.37 28.38 -15.19
C THR A 23 -49.21 29.17 -14.57
N VAL A 24 -49.49 30.21 -13.79
CA VAL A 24 -48.47 30.98 -13.06
C VAL A 24 -47.73 30.10 -12.05
N VAL A 25 -48.43 29.25 -11.28
CA VAL A 25 -47.81 28.32 -10.33
C VAL A 25 -46.92 27.31 -11.05
N ILE A 26 -47.36 26.77 -12.19
CA ILE A 26 -46.55 25.85 -13.00
C ILE A 26 -45.28 26.54 -13.52
N ILE A 27 -45.39 27.78 -14.00
CA ILE A 27 -44.22 28.54 -14.48
C ILE A 27 -43.24 28.80 -13.34
N ILE A 28 -43.72 29.28 -12.19
CA ILE A 28 -42.86 29.56 -11.01
C ILE A 28 -42.18 28.30 -10.52
N THR A 29 -42.91 27.18 -10.40
CA THR A 29 -42.31 25.90 -9.98
C THR A 29 -41.30 25.39 -11.00
N SER A 30 -41.58 25.51 -12.30
CA SER A 30 -40.64 25.14 -13.36
C SER A 30 -39.34 25.93 -13.27
N ILE A 31 -39.41 27.25 -13.09
CA ILE A 31 -38.23 28.12 -12.89
C ILE A 31 -37.49 27.74 -11.61
N PHE A 32 -38.20 27.48 -10.51
CA PHE A 32 -37.60 27.07 -9.23
C PHE A 32 -36.82 25.76 -9.35
N PHE A 33 -37.40 24.73 -9.98
CA PHE A 33 -36.70 23.47 -10.23
C PHE A 33 -35.51 23.65 -11.17
N ASN A 34 -35.63 24.51 -12.19
CA ASN A 34 -34.53 24.81 -13.12
C ASN A 34 -33.33 25.46 -12.40
N TYR A 35 -33.54 26.29 -11.37
CA TYR A 35 -32.46 26.97 -10.65
C TYR A 35 -31.90 26.17 -9.46
N GLN A 36 -32.77 25.56 -8.66
CA GLN A 36 -32.38 24.88 -7.42
C GLN A 36 -31.68 23.54 -7.66
N LEU A 37 -32.07 22.82 -8.71
CA LEU A 37 -31.54 21.50 -9.04
C LEU A 37 -30.05 21.58 -9.45
N PRO A 38 -29.62 22.50 -10.34
CA PRO A 38 -28.21 22.71 -10.63
C PRO A 38 -27.37 23.09 -9.41
N TRP A 39 -27.92 23.81 -8.44
CA TRP A 39 -27.18 24.21 -7.23
C TRP A 39 -26.89 23.01 -6.34
N LYS A 40 -27.87 22.13 -6.13
CA LYS A 40 -27.70 20.92 -5.34
C LYS A 40 -26.76 19.94 -6.02
N GLU A 41 -26.89 19.76 -7.33
CA GLU A 41 -25.98 18.93 -8.13
C GLU A 41 -24.55 19.47 -8.08
N ASN A 42 -24.34 20.77 -8.30
CA ASN A 42 -23.02 21.38 -8.18
C ASN A 42 -22.42 21.23 -6.79
N TYR A 43 -23.23 21.31 -5.72
CA TYR A 43 -22.75 21.08 -4.36
C TYR A 43 -22.27 19.64 -4.16
N HIS A 44 -23.04 18.66 -4.62
CA HIS A 44 -22.66 17.25 -4.56
C HIS A 44 -21.41 16.96 -5.41
N LEU A 45 -21.36 17.47 -6.64
CA LEU A 45 -20.21 17.33 -7.54
C LEU A 45 -18.95 17.96 -6.94
N ARG A 46 -19.04 19.14 -6.32
CA ARG A 46 -17.90 19.77 -5.63
C ARG A 46 -17.41 18.92 -4.46
N LYS A 47 -18.34 18.34 -3.70
CA LYS A 47 -18.00 17.46 -2.57
C LYS A 47 -17.30 16.19 -3.04
N GLU A 48 -17.81 15.55 -4.09
CA GLU A 48 -17.18 14.36 -4.68
C GLU A 48 -15.81 14.68 -5.28
N ASN A 49 -15.68 15.80 -5.98
CA ASN A 49 -14.42 16.23 -6.55
C ASN A 49 -13.37 16.50 -5.45
N ALA A 50 -13.77 17.13 -4.34
CA ALA A 50 -12.88 17.32 -3.19
C ALA A 50 -12.42 15.99 -2.57
N ALA A 51 -13.31 14.99 -2.49
CA ALA A 51 -12.95 13.65 -2.03
C ALA A 51 -11.94 12.98 -2.98
N ILE A 52 -12.20 13.03 -4.30
CA ILE A 52 -11.31 12.50 -5.33
C ILE A 52 -9.92 13.17 -5.29
N ILE A 53 -9.86 14.49 -5.14
CA ILE A 53 -8.59 15.22 -5.02
C ILE A 53 -7.81 14.78 -3.79
N ASN A 54 -8.49 14.57 -2.66
CA ASN A 54 -7.84 14.07 -1.44
C ASN A 54 -7.33 12.64 -1.63
N GLU A 55 -8.07 11.78 -2.33
CA GLU A 55 -7.63 10.43 -2.67
C GLU A 55 -6.38 10.45 -3.58
N PHE A 56 -6.37 11.28 -4.62
CA PHE A 56 -5.19 11.41 -5.50
C PHE A 56 -3.96 11.92 -4.74
N ARG A 57 -4.14 12.92 -3.88
CA ARG A 57 -3.03 13.42 -3.05
C ARG A 57 -2.48 12.34 -2.11
N TYR A 58 -3.36 11.53 -1.54
CA TYR A 58 -2.92 10.39 -0.73
C TYR A 58 -2.17 9.35 -1.57
N GLN A 59 -2.69 9.02 -2.77
CA GLN A 59 -2.06 8.08 -3.68
C GLN A 59 -0.66 8.53 -4.09
N GLU A 60 -0.49 9.78 -4.51
CA GLU A 60 0.81 10.36 -4.86
C GLU A 60 1.80 10.29 -3.69
N LYS A 61 1.34 10.61 -2.46
CA LYS A 61 2.16 10.47 -1.26
C LYS A 61 2.55 9.01 -1.01
N PHE A 62 1.60 8.09 -1.14
CA PHE A 62 1.83 6.67 -0.92
C PHE A 62 2.81 6.10 -1.96
N GLU A 63 2.68 6.46 -3.23
CA GLU A 63 3.61 6.07 -4.31
C GLU A 63 5.04 6.52 -4.02
N ASN A 64 5.22 7.78 -3.61
CA ASN A 64 6.53 8.30 -3.21
C ASN A 64 7.12 7.53 -2.01
N GLN A 65 6.26 7.13 -1.06
CA GLN A 65 6.65 6.32 0.08
C GLN A 65 7.02 4.89 -0.32
N MET A 66 6.32 4.29 -1.28
CA MET A 66 6.62 2.97 -1.84
C MET A 66 8.01 2.96 -2.49
N GLU A 67 8.32 3.98 -3.30
CA GLU A 67 9.62 4.08 -3.98
C GLU A 67 10.78 4.23 -2.99
N GLN A 68 10.58 5.00 -1.91
CA GLN A 68 11.56 5.10 -0.83
C GLN A 68 11.72 3.80 -0.06
N LEU A 69 10.60 3.12 0.26
CA LEU A 69 10.64 1.83 0.93
C LEU A 69 11.41 0.80 0.10
N LYS A 70 11.14 0.75 -1.21
CA LYS A 70 11.87 -0.10 -2.15
C LYS A 70 13.38 0.17 -2.10
N LYS A 71 13.81 1.44 -2.16
CA LYS A 71 15.23 1.81 -2.04
C LYS A 71 15.87 1.32 -0.74
N TYR A 72 15.15 1.40 0.38
CA TYR A 72 15.64 0.85 1.65
C TYR A 72 15.76 -0.67 1.60
N ILE A 73 14.76 -1.37 1.06
CA ILE A 73 14.78 -2.82 0.90
C ILE A 73 15.92 -3.28 -0.02
N ASP A 74 16.16 -2.57 -1.11
CA ASP A 74 17.27 -2.82 -2.06
C ASP A 74 18.64 -2.51 -1.45
N SER A 75 18.70 -1.71 -0.40
CA SER A 75 19.95 -1.40 0.32
C SER A 75 20.32 -2.45 1.38
N ILE A 76 19.38 -3.34 1.77
CA ILE A 76 19.60 -4.38 2.80
C ILE A 76 20.69 -5.39 2.38
N ASP A 77 20.70 -5.75 1.10
CA ASP A 77 21.58 -6.76 0.49
C ASP A 77 22.78 -6.17 -0.26
N MET A 78 22.89 -4.84 -0.36
CA MET A 78 24.04 -4.22 -1.00
C MET A 78 25.36 -4.49 -0.25
N PRO A 79 26.45 -4.79 -0.99
CA PRO A 79 27.78 -4.87 -0.41
C PRO A 79 28.20 -3.50 0.15
N ASN A 80 28.95 -3.49 1.26
CA ASN A 80 29.42 -2.29 1.97
C ASN A 80 28.35 -1.42 2.66
N HIS A 81 27.10 -1.89 2.73
CA HIS A 81 26.04 -1.24 3.50
C HIS A 81 25.76 -1.95 4.83
N ASP A 82 25.41 -1.16 5.85
CA ASP A 82 24.92 -1.70 7.12
C ASP A 82 23.49 -2.23 6.94
N THR A 83 23.40 -3.55 6.82
CA THR A 83 22.12 -4.25 6.69
C THR A 83 21.17 -3.98 7.83
N TYR A 84 21.68 -3.91 9.07
CA TYR A 84 20.82 -3.70 10.23
C TYR A 84 20.19 -2.31 10.16
N TYR A 85 20.98 -1.30 9.81
CA TYR A 85 20.51 0.07 9.62
C TYR A 85 19.42 0.18 8.56
N TYR A 86 19.64 -0.36 7.35
CA TYR A 86 18.66 -0.27 6.27
C TYR A 86 17.42 -1.12 6.53
N GLN A 87 17.57 -2.25 7.23
CA GLN A 87 16.44 -3.05 7.68
C GLN A 87 15.56 -2.25 8.65
N GLN A 88 16.15 -1.58 9.64
CA GLN A 88 15.39 -0.76 10.58
C GLN A 88 14.68 0.41 9.88
N LYS A 89 15.34 1.07 8.94
CA LYS A 89 14.71 2.10 8.12
C LYS A 89 13.52 1.59 7.32
N ALA A 90 13.65 0.41 6.70
CA ALA A 90 12.56 -0.19 5.95
C ALA A 90 11.37 -0.53 6.87
N ILE A 91 11.63 -1.10 8.05
CA ILE A 91 10.58 -1.43 9.04
C ILE A 91 9.89 -0.18 9.56
N ASP A 92 10.64 0.85 9.96
CA ASP A 92 10.09 2.13 10.43
C ASP A 92 9.22 2.79 9.35
N MET A 93 9.66 2.73 8.09
CA MET A 93 8.88 3.24 6.96
C MET A 93 7.57 2.47 6.76
N VAL A 94 7.60 1.12 6.85
CA VAL A 94 6.39 0.29 6.79
C VAL A 94 5.40 0.67 7.89
N ILE A 95 5.87 0.84 9.13
CA ILE A 95 5.03 1.23 10.27
C ILE A 95 4.40 2.61 10.02
N LYS A 96 5.20 3.58 9.57
CA LYS A 96 4.71 4.92 9.22
C LYS A 96 3.67 4.88 8.10
N MET A 97 3.88 4.09 7.06
CA MET A 97 2.92 3.92 5.97
C MET A 97 1.62 3.29 6.49
N GLU A 98 1.71 2.26 7.34
CA GLU A 98 0.57 1.55 7.93
C GLU A 98 -0.31 2.48 8.77
N GLN A 99 0.30 3.34 9.59
CA GLN A 99 -0.39 4.34 10.41
C GLN A 99 -1.11 5.41 9.59
N ASN A 100 -0.61 5.73 8.40
CA ASN A 100 -1.16 6.78 7.55
C ASN A 100 -2.26 6.28 6.61
N ILE A 101 -2.60 4.99 6.60
CA ILE A 101 -3.66 4.45 5.73
C ILE A 101 -5.02 5.03 6.18
N PRO A 102 -5.76 5.72 5.27
CA PRO A 102 -7.06 6.28 5.60
C PRO A 102 -8.05 5.15 5.93
N GLY A 103 -8.63 5.21 7.13
CA GLY A 103 -9.56 4.18 7.62
C GLY A 103 -10.96 4.22 7.00
N LYS A 104 -11.32 5.29 6.26
CA LYS A 104 -12.69 5.55 5.81
C LYS A 104 -12.96 5.33 4.32
N ASP A 105 -11.96 5.41 3.44
CA ASP A 105 -12.24 5.51 2.00
C ASP A 105 -11.81 4.26 1.21
N SER A 106 -12.84 3.47 0.90
CA SER A 106 -12.84 2.25 0.09
C SER A 106 -12.11 1.05 0.70
N VAL A 107 -12.92 0.08 1.16
CA VAL A 107 -12.46 -1.28 1.54
C VAL A 107 -11.49 -1.86 0.51
N ARG A 108 -11.70 -1.55 -0.78
CA ARG A 108 -10.88 -2.04 -1.90
C ARG A 108 -9.47 -1.42 -1.96
N ARG A 109 -9.30 -0.10 -1.78
CA ARG A 109 -7.95 0.53 -1.83
C ARG A 109 -7.19 0.33 -0.52
N GLY A 110 -7.88 0.35 0.62
CA GLY A 110 -7.28 0.03 1.91
C GLY A 110 -6.65 -1.37 1.94
N MET A 111 -7.31 -2.36 1.33
CA MET A 111 -6.77 -3.72 1.21
C MET A 111 -5.52 -3.76 0.32
N LEU A 112 -5.50 -3.03 -0.79
CA LEU A 112 -4.34 -2.96 -1.67
C LEU A 112 -3.11 -2.38 -0.95
N TYR A 113 -3.26 -1.26 -0.24
CA TYR A 113 -2.17 -0.66 0.54
C TYR A 113 -1.65 -1.62 1.61
N LYS A 114 -2.55 -2.28 2.34
CA LYS A 114 -2.18 -3.29 3.34
C LYS A 114 -1.44 -4.47 2.73
N ASN A 115 -1.92 -4.99 1.60
CA ASN A 115 -1.27 -6.12 0.92
C ASN A 115 0.15 -5.74 0.47
N PHE A 116 0.35 -4.55 -0.09
CA PHE A 116 1.69 -4.08 -0.44
C PHE A 116 2.63 -4.02 0.78
N LEU A 117 2.15 -3.50 1.91
CA LEU A 117 2.96 -3.44 3.14
C LEU A 117 3.27 -4.82 3.71
N LEU A 118 2.30 -5.75 3.67
CA LEU A 118 2.50 -7.14 4.08
C LEU A 118 3.55 -7.83 3.20
N THR A 119 3.45 -7.69 1.88
CA THR A 119 4.44 -8.24 0.94
C THR A 119 5.82 -7.61 1.17
N SER A 120 5.89 -6.30 1.41
CA SER A 120 7.14 -5.60 1.70
C SER A 120 7.79 -6.09 2.99
N ARG A 121 7.00 -6.33 4.05
CA ARG A 121 7.48 -6.91 5.31
C ARG A 121 8.03 -8.32 5.10
N SER A 122 7.29 -9.17 4.38
CA SER A 122 7.75 -10.51 4.02
C SER A 122 9.07 -10.50 3.22
N LEU A 123 9.22 -9.54 2.31
CA LEU A 123 10.46 -9.36 1.54
C LEU A 123 11.65 -8.96 2.44
N ILE A 124 11.44 -8.03 3.38
CA ILE A 124 12.46 -7.64 4.37
C ILE A 124 12.92 -8.86 5.18
N ASP A 125 11.97 -9.64 5.70
CA ASP A 125 12.26 -10.83 6.51
C ASP A 125 12.96 -11.93 5.68
N SER A 126 12.56 -12.09 4.43
CA SER A 126 13.20 -13.02 3.48
C SER A 126 14.65 -12.62 3.21
N LYS A 127 14.94 -11.34 2.95
CA LYS A 127 16.31 -10.85 2.75
C LYS A 127 17.19 -11.06 3.98
N LYS A 128 16.66 -10.80 5.19
CA LYS A 128 17.35 -11.09 6.46
C LYS A 128 17.70 -12.57 6.58
N THR A 129 16.74 -13.44 6.27
CA THR A 129 16.89 -14.90 6.36
C THR A 129 17.95 -15.41 5.39
N ILE A 130 17.90 -14.99 4.13
CA ILE A 130 18.90 -15.33 3.11
C ILE A 130 20.31 -14.92 3.54
N LYS A 131 20.46 -13.70 4.08
CA LYS A 131 21.78 -13.23 4.54
C LYS A 131 22.32 -14.04 5.71
N THR A 132 21.43 -14.49 6.60
CA THR A 132 21.80 -15.34 7.74
C THR A 132 22.24 -16.72 7.27
N TYR A 133 21.51 -17.32 6.33
CA TYR A 133 21.91 -18.59 5.72
C TYR A 133 23.23 -18.48 4.95
N GLY A 134 23.47 -17.38 4.23
CA GLY A 134 24.75 -17.14 3.57
C GLY A 134 25.94 -17.14 4.53
N LYS A 135 25.80 -16.50 5.71
CA LYS A 135 26.83 -16.53 6.75
C LYS A 135 27.05 -17.94 7.31
N SER A 136 25.98 -18.65 7.61
CA SER A 136 26.06 -20.02 8.14
C SER A 136 26.71 -20.98 7.14
N LYS A 137 26.40 -20.86 5.85
CA LYS A 137 27.05 -21.67 4.80
C LYS A 137 28.55 -21.40 4.72
N ALA A 138 28.96 -20.13 4.74
CA ALA A 138 30.38 -19.78 4.73
C ALA A 138 31.12 -20.36 5.95
N GLU A 139 30.50 -20.34 7.13
CA GLU A 139 31.06 -20.96 8.33
C GLU A 139 31.21 -22.48 8.17
N ILE A 140 30.18 -23.17 7.66
CA ILE A 140 30.23 -24.61 7.36
C ILE A 140 31.37 -24.93 6.40
N ASP A 141 31.52 -24.17 5.32
CA ASP A 141 32.59 -24.36 4.34
C ASP A 141 33.98 -24.22 4.99
N THR A 142 34.16 -23.25 5.88
CA THR A 142 35.42 -23.09 6.63
C THR A 142 35.69 -24.23 7.60
N LEU A 143 34.66 -24.75 8.28
CA LEU A 143 34.79 -25.88 9.20
C LEU A 143 35.12 -27.17 8.44
N LEU A 144 34.49 -27.40 7.29
CA LEU A 144 34.79 -28.54 6.42
C LEU A 144 36.25 -28.49 5.92
N ALA A 145 36.74 -27.32 5.52
CA ALA A 145 38.13 -27.14 5.12
C ALA A 145 39.12 -27.45 6.28
N LYS A 146 38.78 -27.03 7.51
CA LYS A 146 39.58 -27.36 8.71
C LYS A 146 39.56 -28.86 9.01
N VAL A 147 38.40 -29.51 8.94
CA VAL A 147 38.26 -30.96 9.15
C VAL A 147 39.13 -31.74 8.17
N GLU A 148 39.12 -31.39 6.88
CA GLU A 148 39.99 -32.04 5.89
C GLU A 148 41.47 -31.79 6.16
N THR A 149 41.83 -30.60 6.61
CA THR A 149 43.21 -30.29 7.01
C THR A 149 43.66 -31.14 8.19
N TYR A 150 42.84 -31.26 9.24
CA TYR A 150 43.13 -32.08 10.41
C TYR A 150 43.20 -33.57 10.09
N LYS A 151 42.32 -34.08 9.22
CA LYS A 151 42.40 -35.47 8.74
C LYS A 151 43.75 -35.76 8.07
N ARG A 152 44.22 -34.85 7.20
CA ARG A 152 45.54 -35.00 6.56
C ARG A 152 46.68 -34.99 7.59
N GLN A 153 46.63 -34.09 8.56
CA GLN A 153 47.64 -34.04 9.63
C GLN A 153 47.67 -35.33 10.46
N ILE A 154 46.50 -35.87 10.83
CA ILE A 154 46.40 -37.14 11.54
C ILE A 154 46.98 -38.28 10.71
N GLN A 155 46.70 -38.33 9.40
CA GLN A 155 47.28 -39.36 8.51
C GLN A 155 48.81 -39.27 8.46
N ILE A 156 49.37 -38.05 8.38
CA ILE A 156 50.82 -37.83 8.39
C ILE A 156 51.41 -38.31 9.73
N ILE A 157 50.87 -37.84 10.86
CA ILE A 157 51.33 -38.22 12.19
C ILE A 157 51.25 -39.74 12.39
N THR A 158 50.16 -40.38 11.95
CA THR A 158 49.98 -41.83 12.07
C THR A 158 51.04 -42.57 11.27
N ARG A 159 51.31 -42.13 10.03
CA ARG A 159 52.38 -42.68 9.18
C ARG A 159 53.76 -42.52 9.84
N ASP A 160 54.07 -41.35 10.36
CA ASP A 160 55.35 -41.07 11.00
C ASP A 160 55.53 -41.94 12.26
N LEU A 161 54.46 -42.11 13.04
CA LEU A 161 54.46 -42.96 14.23
C LEU A 161 54.67 -44.44 13.87
N GLU A 162 54.05 -44.93 12.80
CA GLU A 162 54.31 -46.27 12.28
C GLU A 162 55.76 -46.47 11.82
N VAL A 163 56.35 -45.48 11.14
CA VAL A 163 57.76 -45.51 10.75
C VAL A 163 58.66 -45.59 11.98
N CYS A 164 58.42 -44.74 12.99
CA CYS A 164 59.15 -44.75 14.25
C CYS A 164 59.04 -46.10 14.97
N ARG A 165 57.83 -46.70 15.03
CA ARG A 165 57.62 -48.04 15.61
C ARG A 165 58.42 -49.12 14.89
N LYS A 166 58.44 -49.10 13.55
CA LYS A 166 59.23 -50.07 12.75
C LYS A 166 60.73 -49.91 12.98
N LEU A 167 61.22 -48.69 13.14
CA LEU A 167 62.64 -48.42 13.45
C LEU A 167 63.00 -48.90 14.85
N TYR A 168 62.13 -48.70 15.83
CA TYR A 168 62.33 -49.17 17.20
C TYR A 168 62.38 -50.70 17.29
N ASN A 169 61.44 -51.40 16.64
CA ASN A 169 61.38 -52.86 16.64
C ASN A 169 62.50 -53.55 15.85
N LYS A 170 63.28 -52.81 15.05
CA LYS A 170 64.45 -53.32 14.31
C LYS A 170 65.76 -53.26 15.10
N LYS A 171 65.74 -52.62 16.28
CA LYS A 171 66.94 -52.31 17.08
C LYS A 171 67.21 -53.30 18.22
N TYR A 172 66.38 -54.34 18.33
CA TYR A 172 66.53 -55.53 19.18
C TYR A 172 66.39 -56.77 18.30
#